data_AF-A0A917HAE3-F1
#
_entry.id   AF-A0A917HAE3-F1
#
_cell.length_a   1.000
_cell.length_b   1.000
_cell.length_c   1.000
_cell.angle_alpha   90.00
_cell.angle_beta   90.00
_cell.angle_gamma   90.00
#
_symmetry.space_group_name_H-M   'P 1'
#
loop_
_entity.id
_entity.type
_entity.pdbx_description
1 polymer ?
#
loop_
_entity_poly.entity_id
_entity_poly.type
_entity_poly.pdbx_seq_one_letter_code
_entity_poly.pdbx_strand_id
1 'polypeptide(L)'
;MDFERMADNRQTPALWKTYGEGHDIKIDLDEKYEGEASLSIQSIHGRSEKDSIALVGNRMEPINGGKEVQLTGYLKLSNIRGRAGFSVTINGKHGLIAGDEMITDNLHGTKPWGKYSISMPLPDSATSIDIAVYLIGDGQLWADQLELLIDGQDISSFIGINAESHSESHELKKFIDDFGHVIKSDILLNDATSLITYPPREFGFNPHYKKYLNASGLPILGSEDVSDEAFYKAREIVFMMLKKNPLLKVKLIDNNARIAIIGRNEQMTDLPEYKGFDQSINERARGMGGWTNFPLTSCGEENILCLDTDRYWGEDILIHEFAHAVHMLGISFIDSKFNEELHSAYNQALKNGLWHNTYAISSPQEYFAEGVQSWFDVNKNAETGDGIHNHVNTNAELKLYDPELYSLIGKYFTYGQQNVSCHNPKNEHSVWRFDDMKK
;
A
#
# COMPACT_ATOMS: atom_id res chain seq x y z
N MET A 1 7.15 0.45 -28.28
CA MET A 1 6.53 1.72 -27.84
C MET A 1 7.66 2.74 -27.74
N ASP A 2 8.13 3.19 -28.89
CA ASP A 2 9.49 3.75 -29.10
C ASP A 2 9.50 5.24 -29.46
N PHE A 3 8.34 5.91 -29.44
CA PHE A 3 8.20 7.34 -29.75
C PHE A 3 8.56 7.76 -31.18
N GLU A 4 8.71 6.81 -32.10
CA GLU A 4 9.07 7.03 -33.50
C GLU A 4 7.93 7.60 -34.37
N ARG A 5 6.70 7.60 -33.85
CA ARG A 5 5.52 8.12 -34.54
C ARG A 5 5.06 9.42 -33.89
N MET A 6 4.89 10.47 -34.69
CA MET A 6 4.36 11.76 -34.25
C MET A 6 2.86 11.88 -34.53
N ALA A 7 2.12 12.58 -33.67
CA ALA A 7 0.77 13.01 -33.97
C ALA A 7 0.77 14.02 -35.14
N ASP A 8 -0.36 14.23 -35.82
CA ASP A 8 -0.45 15.09 -37.02
C ASP A 8 0.01 16.55 -36.80
N ASN A 9 0.04 17.01 -35.55
CA ASN A 9 0.55 18.32 -35.15
C ASN A 9 2.09 18.39 -34.95
N ARG A 10 2.81 17.26 -35.10
CA ARG A 10 4.28 17.08 -35.02
C ARG A 10 4.94 17.55 -33.72
N GLN A 11 4.20 17.64 -32.63
CA GLN A 11 4.75 18.08 -31.33
C GLN A 11 4.68 17.01 -30.25
N THR A 12 3.75 16.06 -30.33
CA THR A 12 3.56 15.01 -29.30
C THR A 12 3.68 13.61 -29.89
N PRO A 13 4.09 12.60 -29.10
CA PRO A 13 4.11 11.22 -29.58
C PRO A 13 2.71 10.75 -29.97
N ALA A 14 2.59 10.09 -31.12
CA ALA A 14 1.34 9.47 -31.54
C ALA A 14 0.94 8.36 -30.54
N LEU A 15 -0.35 8.25 -30.23
CA LEU A 15 -0.93 7.26 -29.30
C LEU A 15 -0.63 7.51 -27.81
N TRP A 16 0.18 8.49 -27.46
CA TRP A 16 0.44 8.89 -26.08
C TRP A 16 -0.35 10.15 -25.71
N LYS A 17 -0.87 10.19 -24.49
CA LYS A 17 -1.55 11.39 -23.96
C LYS A 17 -0.62 12.13 -23.02
N THR A 18 -0.59 13.45 -23.17
CA THR A 18 0.22 14.33 -22.34
C THR A 18 -0.64 15.00 -21.27
N TYR A 19 -0.04 15.27 -20.11
CA TYR A 19 -0.66 16.00 -19.02
C TYR A 19 0.35 16.84 -18.26
N GLY A 20 -0.17 17.85 -17.57
CA GLY A 20 0.56 18.67 -16.64
C GLY A 20 0.91 20.03 -17.23
N GLU A 21 1.50 20.88 -16.39
CA GLU A 21 1.88 22.24 -16.73
C GLU A 21 3.26 22.53 -16.14
N GLY A 22 4.01 23.44 -16.78
CA GLY A 22 5.35 23.82 -16.34
C GLY A 22 6.50 23.11 -17.06
N HIS A 23 6.19 22.21 -18.00
CA HIS A 23 7.17 21.54 -18.85
C HIS A 23 6.79 21.61 -20.33
N ASP A 24 7.80 21.61 -21.17
CA ASP A 24 7.70 21.39 -22.61
C ASP A 24 7.85 19.89 -22.88
N ILE A 25 6.85 19.30 -23.54
CA ILE A 25 6.82 17.89 -23.92
C ILE A 25 6.94 17.83 -25.44
N LYS A 26 7.98 17.18 -25.94
CA LYS A 26 8.23 17.07 -27.38
C LYS A 26 8.86 15.75 -27.77
N ILE A 27 8.82 15.47 -29.07
CA ILE A 27 9.70 14.48 -29.69
C ILE A 27 11.04 15.15 -30.03
N ASP A 28 12.14 14.57 -29.55
CA ASP A 28 13.51 15.02 -29.78
C ASP A 28 14.15 14.14 -30.87
N LEU A 29 14.61 14.76 -31.94
CA LEU A 29 15.24 14.08 -33.08
C LEU A 29 16.77 14.06 -32.97
N ASP A 30 17.34 14.90 -32.12
CA ASP A 30 18.78 15.05 -31.98
C ASP A 30 19.30 14.14 -30.86
N GLU A 31 18.62 14.13 -29.72
CA GLU A 31 18.96 13.30 -28.57
C GLU A 31 18.06 12.06 -28.51
N LYS A 32 18.66 10.89 -28.72
CA LYS A 32 17.97 9.60 -28.72
C LYS A 32 18.92 8.47 -28.34
N TYR A 33 18.36 7.39 -27.82
CA TYR A 33 19.13 6.19 -27.51
C TYR A 33 19.28 5.31 -28.76
N GLU A 34 18.16 5.05 -29.45
CA GLU A 34 18.09 4.21 -30.64
C GLU A 34 17.00 4.73 -31.59
N GLY A 35 17.08 4.40 -32.88
CA GLY A 35 16.08 4.83 -33.87
C GLY A 35 16.27 6.28 -34.35
N GLU A 36 15.16 6.98 -34.65
CA GLU A 36 15.15 8.33 -35.23
C GLU A 36 14.69 9.40 -34.23
N ALA A 37 14.06 9.00 -33.12
CA ALA A 37 13.44 9.94 -32.18
C ALA A 37 13.39 9.44 -30.74
N SER A 38 13.30 10.35 -29.77
CA SER A 38 12.96 10.02 -28.38
C SER A 38 11.92 10.98 -27.81
N LEU A 39 11.29 10.60 -26.69
CA LEU A 39 10.47 11.52 -25.91
C LEU A 39 11.38 12.44 -25.08
N SER A 40 11.11 13.74 -25.08
CA SER A 40 11.73 14.73 -24.18
C SER A 40 10.66 15.43 -23.34
N ILE A 41 10.89 15.51 -22.03
CA ILE A 41 10.13 16.32 -21.08
C ILE A 41 11.11 17.30 -20.41
N GLN A 42 10.93 18.60 -20.62
CA GLN A 42 11.85 19.65 -20.15
C GLN A 42 11.13 20.70 -19.31
N SER A 43 11.64 21.05 -18.13
CA SER A 43 11.04 22.13 -17.34
C SER A 43 11.20 23.49 -18.02
N ILE A 44 10.16 24.33 -17.96
CA ILE A 44 10.15 25.67 -18.56
C ILE A 44 10.77 26.66 -17.56
N HIS A 45 11.92 27.23 -17.91
CA HIS A 45 12.62 28.21 -17.08
C HIS A 45 11.73 29.41 -16.71
N GLY A 46 11.69 29.77 -15.41
CA GLY A 46 10.93 30.91 -14.89
C GLY A 46 9.47 30.63 -14.51
N ARG A 47 8.97 29.40 -14.74
CA ARG A 47 7.67 28.89 -14.26
C ARG A 47 7.79 27.69 -13.32
N SER A 48 9.00 27.37 -12.87
CA SER A 48 9.26 26.24 -11.99
C SER A 48 8.67 26.48 -10.61
N GLU A 49 7.53 25.86 -10.35
CA GLU A 49 7.08 25.55 -9.00
C GLU A 49 7.67 24.19 -8.62
N LYS A 50 8.02 24.02 -7.34
CA LYS A 50 8.56 22.77 -6.78
C LYS A 50 7.67 21.54 -7.07
N ASP A 51 6.42 21.78 -7.46
CA ASP A 51 5.33 20.83 -7.67
C ASP A 51 4.81 20.80 -9.12
N SER A 52 5.53 21.40 -10.08
CA SER A 52 5.19 21.25 -11.51
C SER A 52 5.37 19.80 -11.93
N ILE A 53 4.46 19.32 -12.79
CA ILE A 53 4.43 17.93 -13.25
C ILE A 53 4.21 17.92 -14.75
N ALA A 54 4.89 17.00 -15.43
CA ALA A 54 4.52 16.57 -16.76
C ALA A 54 4.54 15.05 -16.87
N LEU A 55 3.58 14.54 -17.63
CA LEU A 55 3.36 13.12 -17.81
C LEU A 55 2.98 12.79 -19.24
N VAL A 56 3.52 11.69 -19.74
CA VAL A 56 3.22 11.13 -21.06
C VAL A 56 2.85 9.68 -20.87
N GLY A 57 1.56 9.37 -20.98
CA GLY A 57 0.99 8.09 -20.58
C GLY A 57 0.19 7.39 -21.68
N ASN A 58 0.05 6.08 -21.53
CA ASN A 58 -0.75 5.23 -22.41
C ASN A 58 -1.43 4.11 -21.60
N ARG A 59 -2.62 3.68 -22.05
CA ARG A 59 -3.41 2.63 -21.44
C ARG A 59 -3.46 1.40 -22.34
N MET A 60 -3.28 0.24 -21.76
CA MET A 60 -3.39 -1.06 -22.41
C MET A 60 -4.61 -1.79 -21.85
N GLU A 61 -5.61 -1.98 -22.70
CA GLU A 61 -6.85 -2.66 -22.35
C GLU A 61 -7.49 -3.32 -23.59
N PRO A 62 -8.22 -4.44 -23.43
CA PRO A 62 -8.29 -5.27 -22.23
C PRO A 62 -7.03 -6.14 -22.07
N ILE A 63 -6.64 -6.44 -20.84
CA ILE A 63 -5.59 -7.42 -20.53
C ILE A 63 -6.21 -8.80 -20.32
N ASN A 64 -5.68 -9.82 -21.00
CA ASN A 64 -6.17 -11.19 -20.90
C ASN A 64 -5.11 -12.13 -20.32
N GLY A 65 -5.05 -12.19 -18.99
CA GLY A 65 -4.17 -13.11 -18.26
C GLY A 65 -2.69 -12.70 -18.26
N GLY A 66 -1.88 -13.55 -17.64
CA GLY A 66 -0.49 -13.28 -17.29
C GLY A 66 -0.29 -13.30 -15.78
N LYS A 67 0.97 -13.37 -15.32
CA LYS A 67 1.31 -13.40 -13.89
C LYS A 67 2.23 -12.28 -13.46
N GLU A 68 2.99 -11.73 -14.38
CA GLU A 68 3.90 -10.62 -14.16
C GLU A 68 3.84 -9.65 -15.34
N VAL A 69 3.79 -8.37 -15.05
CA VAL A 69 4.03 -7.31 -16.03
C VAL A 69 5.41 -6.69 -15.77
N GLN A 70 6.14 -6.44 -16.85
CA GLN A 70 7.44 -5.78 -16.82
C GLN A 70 7.45 -4.63 -17.83
N LEU A 71 7.72 -3.41 -17.36
CA LEU A 71 8.05 -2.28 -18.21
C LEU A 71 9.57 -2.12 -18.22
N THR A 72 10.18 -2.02 -19.40
CA THR A 72 11.58 -1.65 -19.56
C THR A 72 11.70 -0.44 -20.49
N GLY A 73 12.78 0.32 -20.33
CA GLY A 73 13.00 1.52 -21.12
C GLY A 73 14.37 2.13 -20.88
N TYR A 74 14.82 2.98 -21.80
CA TYR A 74 16.03 3.77 -21.63
C TYR A 74 15.67 5.17 -21.20
N LEU A 75 16.37 5.71 -20.20
CA LEU A 75 16.20 7.07 -19.72
C LEU A 75 17.54 7.81 -19.71
N LYS A 76 17.52 9.09 -20.11
CA LYS A 76 18.62 10.05 -19.93
C LYS A 76 18.15 11.25 -19.14
N LEU A 77 19.00 11.77 -18.27
CA LEU A 77 18.66 12.82 -17.33
C LEU A 77 19.62 14.01 -17.43
N SER A 78 19.10 15.21 -17.34
CA SER A 78 19.87 16.44 -17.19
C SER A 78 19.31 17.31 -16.06
N ASN A 79 20.13 17.50 -15.02
CA ASN A 79 19.87 18.39 -13.89
C ASN A 79 18.49 18.19 -13.22
N ILE A 80 18.06 16.94 -13.06
CA ILE A 80 16.80 16.64 -12.36
C ILE A 80 16.87 17.12 -10.90
N ARG A 81 15.96 18.02 -10.52
CA ARG A 81 15.72 18.49 -9.15
C ARG A 81 14.23 18.32 -8.84
N GLY A 82 13.86 17.09 -8.51
CA GLY A 82 12.49 16.63 -8.36
C GLY A 82 12.45 15.12 -8.57
N ARG A 83 11.40 14.56 -9.18
CA ARG A 83 11.35 13.12 -9.47
C ARG A 83 11.18 12.89 -10.97
N ALA A 84 11.79 11.83 -11.49
CA ALA A 84 11.71 11.48 -12.89
C ALA A 84 11.74 9.97 -13.05
N GLY A 85 11.06 9.44 -14.07
CA GLY A 85 11.06 8.01 -14.34
C GLY A 85 9.90 7.57 -15.22
N PHE A 86 9.56 6.28 -15.13
CA PHE A 86 8.32 5.74 -15.65
C PHE A 86 7.53 5.03 -14.57
N SER A 87 6.24 4.80 -14.81
CA SER A 87 5.31 4.12 -13.90
C SER A 87 4.52 3.03 -14.62
N VAL A 88 4.07 2.05 -13.84
CA VAL A 88 3.12 1.01 -14.26
C VAL A 88 2.01 0.95 -13.22
N THR A 89 0.78 0.93 -13.69
CA THR A 89 -0.43 0.91 -12.87
C THR A 89 -1.35 -0.17 -13.40
N ILE A 90 -1.77 -1.08 -12.53
CA ILE A 90 -2.65 -2.19 -12.82
C ILE A 90 -4.02 -1.89 -12.22
N ASN A 91 -5.01 -1.82 -13.09
CA ASN A 91 -6.40 -1.58 -12.70
C ASN A 91 -7.21 -2.85 -12.86
N GLY A 92 -8.18 -3.03 -11.98
CA GLY A 92 -9.24 -4.02 -12.10
C GLY A 92 -10.58 -3.35 -12.33
N LYS A 93 -11.62 -4.17 -12.40
CA LYS A 93 -13.01 -3.72 -12.53
C LYS A 93 -13.44 -2.68 -11.48
N HIS A 94 -12.79 -2.68 -10.32
CA HIS A 94 -13.13 -1.85 -9.16
C HIS A 94 -12.13 -0.71 -8.91
N GLY A 95 -11.29 -0.40 -9.90
CA GLY A 95 -10.27 0.65 -9.81
C GLY A 95 -8.87 0.10 -9.65
N LEU A 96 -7.99 0.91 -9.06
CA LEU A 96 -6.58 0.60 -8.92
C LEU A 96 -6.34 -0.65 -8.05
N ILE A 97 -5.75 -1.71 -8.61
CA ILE A 97 -5.34 -2.90 -7.85
C ILE A 97 -3.91 -2.75 -7.33
N ALA A 98 -3.01 -2.37 -8.24
CA ALA A 98 -1.60 -2.21 -7.94
C ALA A 98 -1.05 -1.06 -8.79
N GLY A 99 -0.86 0.09 -8.18
CA GLY A 99 -0.13 1.21 -8.78
C GLY A 99 1.13 1.35 -7.97
N ASP A 100 2.25 1.13 -8.61
CA ASP A 100 3.52 1.40 -7.99
C ASP A 100 4.01 2.76 -8.50
N GLU A 101 4.01 3.77 -7.63
CA GLU A 101 5.01 4.83 -7.75
C GLU A 101 6.36 4.26 -7.29
N MET A 102 6.88 3.24 -7.97
CA MET A 102 8.29 2.85 -7.80
C MET A 102 9.11 3.43 -8.93
N ILE A 103 9.40 4.72 -8.73
CA ILE A 103 10.76 5.23 -8.61
C ILE A 103 11.81 4.15 -8.94
N THR A 104 12.34 4.18 -10.15
CA THR A 104 13.58 3.50 -10.50
C THR A 104 14.74 4.19 -9.78
N ASP A 105 14.84 4.02 -8.46
CA ASP A 105 15.86 4.62 -7.59
C ASP A 105 16.12 6.11 -7.81
N ASN A 106 15.19 6.95 -7.32
CA ASN A 106 15.34 8.39 -7.11
C ASN A 106 16.24 9.02 -8.19
N LEU A 107 15.77 9.00 -9.46
CA LEU A 107 16.57 9.46 -10.58
C LEU A 107 16.75 10.98 -10.50
N HIS A 108 17.82 11.39 -9.84
CA HIS A 108 18.20 12.78 -9.60
C HIS A 108 19.44 13.18 -10.41
N GLY A 109 19.61 14.49 -10.58
CA GLY A 109 20.79 15.07 -11.20
C GLY A 109 20.90 14.74 -12.68
N THR A 110 22.13 14.50 -13.15
CA THR A 110 22.44 14.27 -14.55
C THR A 110 22.98 12.86 -14.72
N LYS A 111 22.36 12.08 -15.61
CA LYS A 111 22.77 10.71 -15.92
C LYS A 111 22.75 10.51 -17.44
N PRO A 112 23.75 9.83 -18.03
CA PRO A 112 23.67 9.41 -19.42
C PRO A 112 22.54 8.39 -19.60
N TRP A 113 22.25 8.01 -20.85
CA TRP A 113 21.33 6.94 -21.17
C TRP A 113 21.66 5.67 -20.37
N GLY A 114 20.64 5.11 -19.71
CA GLY A 114 20.72 3.82 -19.02
C GLY A 114 19.41 3.06 -19.18
N LYS A 115 19.48 1.72 -19.17
CA LYS A 115 18.31 0.85 -19.17
C LYS A 115 17.75 0.73 -17.76
N TYR A 116 16.45 0.91 -17.62
CA TYR A 116 15.72 0.75 -16.38
C TYR A 116 14.56 -0.23 -16.58
N SER A 117 14.08 -0.81 -15.49
CA SER A 117 12.94 -1.73 -15.53
C SER A 117 12.11 -1.64 -14.25
N ILE A 118 10.80 -1.84 -14.38
CA ILE A 118 9.85 -2.11 -13.32
C ILE A 118 9.22 -3.46 -13.62
N SER A 119 9.19 -4.36 -12.64
CA SER A 119 8.45 -5.62 -12.71
C SER A 119 7.49 -5.70 -11.55
N MET A 120 6.25 -6.07 -11.83
CA MET A 120 5.23 -6.26 -10.81
C MET A 120 4.31 -7.44 -11.16
N PRO A 121 3.88 -8.22 -10.17
CA PRO A 121 2.89 -9.26 -10.39
C PRO A 121 1.58 -8.69 -10.94
N LEU A 122 1.02 -9.41 -11.90
CA LEU A 122 -0.22 -9.10 -12.60
C LEU A 122 -1.34 -9.95 -12.00
N PRO A 123 -2.27 -9.37 -11.23
CA PRO A 123 -3.38 -10.09 -10.64
C PRO A 123 -4.38 -10.58 -11.70
N ASP A 124 -5.00 -11.75 -11.49
CA ASP A 124 -6.03 -12.28 -12.39
C ASP A 124 -7.25 -11.33 -12.52
N SER A 125 -7.44 -10.44 -11.55
CA SER A 125 -8.48 -9.41 -11.53
C SER A 125 -8.14 -8.17 -12.38
N ALA A 126 -6.93 -8.11 -12.96
CA ALA A 126 -6.49 -7.01 -13.80
C ALA A 126 -7.31 -6.92 -15.10
N THR A 127 -7.79 -5.72 -15.38
CA THR A 127 -8.56 -5.38 -16.57
C THR A 127 -7.79 -4.46 -17.51
N SER A 128 -6.91 -3.60 -16.97
CA SER A 128 -6.07 -2.71 -17.76
C SER A 128 -4.73 -2.43 -17.09
N ILE A 129 -3.73 -2.08 -17.90
CA ILE A 129 -2.41 -1.61 -17.45
C ILE A 129 -2.18 -0.20 -18.02
N ASP A 130 -1.95 0.78 -17.16
CA ASP A 130 -1.50 2.11 -17.55
C ASP A 130 0.02 2.20 -17.38
N ILE A 131 0.71 2.80 -18.36
CA ILE A 131 2.13 3.13 -18.30
C ILE A 131 2.33 4.61 -18.53
N ALA A 132 3.35 5.20 -17.90
CA ALA A 132 3.69 6.60 -18.16
C ALA A 132 5.18 6.88 -17.99
N VAL A 133 5.67 7.91 -18.69
CA VAL A 133 6.92 8.61 -18.39
C VAL A 133 6.58 9.94 -17.72
N TYR A 134 7.27 10.29 -16.65
CA TYR A 134 6.97 11.51 -15.89
C TYR A 134 8.23 12.29 -15.49
N LEU A 135 8.04 13.61 -15.33
CA LEU A 135 8.99 14.53 -14.72
C LEU A 135 8.24 15.46 -13.76
N ILE A 136 8.74 15.58 -12.54
CA ILE A 136 8.32 16.54 -11.53
C ILE A 136 9.47 17.48 -11.23
N GLY A 137 9.17 18.77 -11.11
CA GLY A 137 10.16 19.78 -10.77
C GLY A 137 11.10 20.06 -11.93
N ASP A 138 12.33 20.46 -11.61
CA ASP A 138 13.26 20.99 -12.61
C ASP A 138 14.07 19.91 -13.31
N GLY A 139 14.47 20.23 -14.55
CA GLY A 139 15.43 19.47 -15.33
C GLY A 139 14.86 19.02 -16.67
N GLN A 140 15.53 18.04 -17.27
CA GLN A 140 15.09 17.42 -18.51
C GLN A 140 15.27 15.92 -18.45
N LEU A 141 14.22 15.19 -18.84
CA LEU A 141 14.19 13.75 -18.97
C LEU A 141 13.99 13.41 -20.45
N TRP A 142 14.79 12.48 -20.95
CA TRP A 142 14.51 11.78 -22.20
C TRP A 142 14.17 10.33 -21.94
N ALA A 143 13.24 9.77 -22.72
CA ALA A 143 12.84 8.38 -22.66
C ALA A 143 12.74 7.77 -24.06
N ASP A 144 13.19 6.53 -24.19
CA ASP A 144 13.29 5.83 -25.47
C ASP A 144 13.16 4.31 -25.27
N GLN A 145 12.78 3.58 -26.33
CA GLN A 145 12.69 2.13 -26.39
C GLN A 145 11.88 1.53 -25.23
N LEU A 146 10.65 2.02 -25.00
CA LEU A 146 9.79 1.41 -24.01
C LEU A 146 9.22 0.09 -24.51
N GLU A 147 9.31 -0.92 -23.65
CA GLU A 147 8.82 -2.28 -23.86
C GLU A 147 7.98 -2.71 -22.66
N LEU A 148 6.75 -3.13 -22.92
CA LEU A 148 5.85 -3.67 -21.91
C LEU A 148 5.64 -5.15 -22.19
N LEU A 149 6.07 -5.97 -21.24
CA LEU A 149 6.07 -7.42 -21.32
C LEU A 149 5.08 -7.97 -20.29
N ILE A 150 4.39 -9.04 -20.64
CA ILE A 150 3.64 -9.88 -19.72
C ILE A 150 4.24 -11.29 -19.78
N ASP A 151 4.66 -11.83 -18.65
CA ASP A 151 5.36 -13.12 -18.55
C ASP A 151 6.55 -13.24 -19.54
N GLY A 152 7.29 -12.14 -19.72
CA GLY A 152 8.44 -12.04 -20.63
C GLY A 152 8.10 -12.01 -22.12
N GLN A 153 6.82 -11.94 -22.48
CA GLN A 153 6.34 -11.81 -23.86
C GLN A 153 5.77 -10.41 -24.10
N ASP A 154 5.90 -9.91 -25.33
CA ASP A 154 5.35 -8.61 -25.69
C ASP A 154 3.84 -8.54 -25.45
N ILE A 155 3.37 -7.41 -24.91
CA ILE A 155 1.97 -7.19 -24.54
C ILE A 155 0.98 -7.40 -25.70
N SER A 156 1.42 -7.26 -26.96
CA SER A 156 0.61 -7.58 -28.14
C SER A 156 0.03 -9.00 -28.13
N SER A 157 0.66 -9.93 -27.43
CA SER A 157 0.19 -11.32 -27.27
C SER A 157 -0.96 -11.48 -26.27
N PHE A 158 -1.26 -10.43 -25.49
CA PHE A 158 -2.21 -10.46 -24.37
C PHE A 158 -3.39 -9.49 -24.54
N ILE A 159 -3.36 -8.65 -25.58
CA ILE A 159 -4.45 -7.73 -25.95
C ILE A 159 -5.32 -8.33 -27.06
N GLY A 160 -6.63 -8.07 -27.01
CA GLY A 160 -7.58 -8.60 -28.01
C GLY A 160 -7.40 -7.97 -29.40
N ILE A 161 -7.77 -8.71 -30.47
CA ILE A 161 -7.64 -8.31 -31.89
C ILE A 161 -8.41 -7.01 -32.26
N ASN A 162 -9.30 -6.53 -31.37
CA ASN A 162 -10.02 -5.25 -31.49
C ASN A 162 -9.51 -4.17 -30.53
N ALA A 163 -8.22 -4.20 -30.14
CA ALA A 163 -7.59 -3.09 -29.43
C ALA A 163 -7.48 -1.87 -30.35
N GLU A 164 -8.61 -1.22 -30.62
CA GLU A 164 -8.57 0.18 -31.01
C GLU A 164 -7.92 0.93 -29.84
N SER A 165 -6.92 1.76 -30.12
CA SER A 165 -6.48 2.79 -29.20
C SER A 165 -7.69 3.71 -28.95
N HIS A 166 -8.56 3.35 -28.00
CA HIS A 166 -9.83 4.04 -27.83
C HIS A 166 -9.56 5.50 -27.45
N SER A 167 -10.11 6.37 -28.29
CA SER A 167 -9.79 7.78 -28.40
C SER A 167 -10.61 8.70 -27.50
N GLU A 168 -11.37 8.21 -26.51
CA GLU A 168 -12.23 9.05 -25.65
C GLU A 168 -12.07 8.65 -24.17
N SER A 169 -11.29 9.32 -23.31
CA SER A 169 -11.26 10.72 -22.82
C SER A 169 -11.95 10.99 -21.47
N HIS A 170 -12.48 9.96 -20.77
CA HIS A 170 -12.86 10.11 -19.34
C HIS A 170 -11.98 9.31 -18.37
N GLU A 171 -11.72 8.02 -18.62
CA GLU A 171 -10.94 7.22 -17.67
C GLU A 171 -9.44 7.46 -17.73
N LEU A 172 -8.86 7.69 -18.92
CA LEU A 172 -7.45 8.07 -19.01
C LEU A 172 -7.22 9.49 -18.50
N LYS A 173 -8.22 10.38 -18.64
CA LYS A 173 -8.19 11.71 -18.01
C LYS A 173 -8.31 11.57 -16.50
N LYS A 174 -9.17 10.69 -16.00
CA LYS A 174 -9.25 10.32 -14.58
C LYS A 174 -7.95 9.69 -14.08
N PHE A 175 -7.30 8.78 -14.81
CA PHE A 175 -5.97 8.27 -14.47
C PHE A 175 -4.95 9.39 -14.44
N ILE A 176 -4.96 10.26 -15.44
CA ILE A 176 -4.04 11.39 -15.55
C ILE A 176 -4.26 12.39 -14.40
N ASP A 177 -5.52 12.64 -14.03
CA ASP A 177 -5.91 13.51 -12.92
C ASP A 177 -5.60 12.83 -11.59
N ASP A 178 -5.97 11.56 -11.40
CA ASP A 178 -5.68 10.75 -10.21
C ASP A 178 -4.16 10.60 -10.03
N PHE A 179 -3.40 10.29 -11.07
CA PHE A 179 -1.95 10.13 -11.06
C PHE A 179 -1.22 11.48 -10.97
N GLY A 180 -1.72 12.51 -11.65
CA GLY A 180 -1.23 13.88 -11.56
C GLY A 180 -1.48 14.51 -10.21
N HIS A 181 -2.60 14.16 -9.56
CA HIS A 181 -2.80 14.30 -8.13
C HIS A 181 -1.75 13.45 -7.43
N VAL A 182 -1.77 12.12 -7.43
CA VAL A 182 -0.79 11.20 -6.79
C VAL A 182 0.66 11.72 -6.79
N ILE A 183 1.16 12.19 -7.93
CA ILE A 183 2.50 12.75 -8.10
C ILE A 183 2.72 14.17 -7.53
N LYS A 184 1.78 15.12 -7.69
CA LYS A 184 1.84 16.44 -7.00
C LYS A 184 1.80 16.30 -5.47
N SER A 185 1.64 15.06 -5.03
CA SER A 185 0.92 14.76 -3.84
C SER A 185 1.57 13.69 -2.96
N ASP A 186 2.88 13.51 -3.14
CA ASP A 186 3.76 13.32 -1.98
C ASP A 186 3.53 14.42 -0.90
N ILE A 187 2.72 15.45 -1.20
CA ILE A 187 2.07 16.40 -0.26
C ILE A 187 0.50 16.35 -0.24
N LEU A 188 -0.22 15.72 -1.19
CA LEU A 188 -1.67 15.91 -1.48
C LEU A 188 -2.49 14.61 -1.82
N LEU A 189 -1.90 13.41 -1.88
CA LEU A 189 -2.62 12.13 -1.74
C LEU A 189 -3.16 12.04 -0.31
N ASN A 190 -2.68 12.96 0.51
CA ASN A 190 -3.24 13.47 1.73
C ASN A 190 -4.48 14.36 1.61
N ASP A 191 -5.11 14.64 0.45
CA ASP A 191 -6.35 15.45 0.46
C ASP A 191 -7.58 15.01 -0.38
N ALA A 192 -7.61 13.87 -1.08
CA ALA A 192 -8.87 13.40 -1.72
C ALA A 192 -9.18 11.91 -1.50
N THR A 193 -8.18 11.03 -1.58
CA THR A 193 -8.26 9.62 -1.12
C THR A 193 -7.91 9.46 0.37
N SER A 194 -7.53 10.58 0.98
CA SER A 194 -7.36 10.79 2.41
C SER A 194 -8.56 11.43 3.07
N LEU A 195 -9.60 11.80 2.36
CA LEU A 195 -10.76 12.37 3.04
C LEU A 195 -11.68 11.22 3.40
N ILE A 196 -12.19 11.27 4.61
CA ILE A 196 -13.25 10.36 5.02
C ILE A 196 -14.49 10.72 4.21
N THR A 197 -15.00 9.74 3.48
CA THR A 197 -16.22 9.88 2.67
C THR A 197 -17.30 8.95 3.17
N TYR A 198 -18.47 8.99 2.53
CA TYR A 198 -19.41 7.87 2.63
C TYR A 198 -18.85 6.63 1.92
N PRO A 199 -19.17 5.41 2.39
CA PRO A 199 -18.77 4.20 1.69
C PRO A 199 -19.31 4.16 0.25
N PRO A 200 -18.46 3.90 -0.76
CA PRO A 200 -18.90 3.79 -2.14
C PRO A 200 -19.94 2.68 -2.33
N ARG A 201 -21.02 2.98 -3.07
CA ARG A 201 -22.17 2.07 -3.21
C ARG A 201 -21.80 0.76 -3.91
N GLU A 202 -20.83 0.83 -4.82
CA GLU A 202 -20.31 -0.28 -5.61
C GLU A 202 -19.69 -1.40 -4.76
N PHE A 203 -19.23 -1.09 -3.55
CA PHE A 203 -18.69 -2.11 -2.64
C PHE A 203 -19.78 -2.87 -1.87
N GLY A 204 -21.03 -2.40 -1.91
CA GLY A 204 -22.15 -3.08 -1.26
C GLY A 204 -22.00 -3.22 0.26
N PHE A 205 -21.21 -2.35 0.90
CA PHE A 205 -21.05 -2.37 2.35
C PHE A 205 -22.38 -2.12 3.07
N ASN A 206 -22.49 -2.69 4.26
CA ASN A 206 -23.69 -2.54 5.06
C ASN A 206 -23.97 -1.04 5.35
N PRO A 207 -25.22 -0.56 5.22
CA PRO A 207 -25.57 0.84 5.46
C PRO A 207 -25.30 1.38 6.87
N HIS A 208 -24.98 0.51 7.85
CA HIS A 208 -24.46 0.89 9.15
C HIS A 208 -23.17 1.71 9.02
N TYR A 209 -22.28 1.33 8.09
CA TYR A 209 -21.07 2.10 7.83
C TYR A 209 -21.44 3.43 7.16
N LYS A 210 -21.08 4.54 7.82
CA LYS A 210 -21.33 5.92 7.34
C LYS A 210 -20.06 6.64 6.94
N LYS A 211 -18.92 6.15 7.40
CA LYS A 211 -17.59 6.68 7.11
C LYS A 211 -16.72 5.61 6.45
N TYR A 212 -15.93 6.04 5.48
CA TYR A 212 -15.01 5.25 4.68
C TYR A 212 -13.72 6.04 4.47
N LEU A 213 -12.58 5.38 4.68
CA LEU A 213 -11.28 5.88 4.28
C LEU A 213 -10.55 4.80 3.48
N ASN A 214 -9.92 5.21 2.37
CA ASN A 214 -9.13 4.32 1.55
C ASN A 214 -7.68 4.23 2.06
N ALA A 215 -7.26 3.05 2.50
CA ALA A 215 -5.87 2.75 2.83
C ALA A 215 -5.20 2.02 1.66
N SER A 216 -4.97 2.74 0.57
CA SER A 216 -4.30 2.23 -0.66
C SER A 216 -4.95 0.96 -1.23
N GLY A 217 -6.28 0.93 -1.30
CA GLY A 217 -7.10 -0.17 -1.80
C GLY A 217 -7.80 -0.96 -0.69
N LEU A 218 -7.34 -0.84 0.57
CA LEU A 218 -7.99 -1.47 1.72
C LEU A 218 -9.04 -0.52 2.35
N PRO A 219 -10.31 -0.95 2.45
CA PRO A 219 -11.35 -0.19 3.13
C PRO A 219 -11.11 -0.10 4.64
N ILE A 220 -11.10 1.13 5.18
CA ILE A 220 -11.33 1.39 6.61
C ILE A 220 -12.75 1.92 6.75
N LEU A 221 -13.55 1.28 7.59
CA LEU A 221 -14.98 1.52 7.76
C LEU A 221 -15.30 1.90 9.19
N GLY A 222 -16.36 2.68 9.38
CA GLY A 222 -16.91 2.97 10.70
C GLY A 222 -18.28 3.63 10.60
N SER A 223 -18.97 3.72 11.73
CA SER A 223 -20.24 4.45 11.82
C SER A 223 -20.00 5.96 11.78
N GLU A 224 -21.08 6.73 11.96
CA GLU A 224 -20.98 8.19 12.08
C GLU A 224 -20.36 8.65 13.42
N ASP A 225 -20.38 7.77 14.43
CA ASP A 225 -19.92 8.07 15.80
C ASP A 225 -18.39 7.95 15.97
N VAL A 226 -17.72 7.23 15.07
CA VAL A 226 -16.26 7.10 15.06
C VAL A 226 -15.61 8.43 14.66
N SER A 227 -14.63 8.90 15.43
CA SER A 227 -13.88 10.12 15.12
C SER A 227 -13.04 10.00 13.84
N ASP A 228 -12.82 11.13 13.16
CA ASP A 228 -12.04 11.15 11.91
C ASP A 228 -10.56 10.83 12.18
N GLU A 229 -10.09 11.27 13.34
CA GLU A 229 -8.80 10.97 13.96
C GLU A 229 -8.47 9.47 13.93
N ALA A 230 -9.43 8.62 14.32
CA ALA A 230 -9.24 7.17 14.38
C ALA A 230 -9.00 6.57 13.00
N PHE A 231 -9.70 7.04 11.96
CA PHE A 231 -9.51 6.57 10.59
C PHE A 231 -8.10 6.88 10.09
N TYR A 232 -7.61 8.10 10.31
CA TYR A 232 -6.28 8.49 9.86
C TYR A 232 -5.20 7.71 10.58
N LYS A 233 -5.32 7.56 11.90
CA LYS A 233 -4.39 6.77 12.69
C LYS A 233 -4.36 5.30 12.27
N ALA A 234 -5.53 4.69 12.06
CA ALA A 234 -5.62 3.33 11.56
C ALA A 234 -4.96 3.17 10.17
N ARG A 235 -5.14 4.16 9.28
CA ARG A 235 -4.49 4.16 7.97
C ARG A 235 -2.97 4.22 8.06
N GLU A 236 -2.42 5.05 8.95
CA GLU A 236 -0.97 5.09 9.18
C GLU A 236 -0.44 3.74 9.64
N ILE A 237 -1.12 3.09 10.59
CA ILE A 237 -0.76 1.76 11.08
C ILE A 237 -0.76 0.74 9.94
N VAL A 238 -1.82 0.71 9.12
CA VAL A 238 -1.91 -0.20 7.95
C VAL A 238 -0.77 0.06 6.96
N PHE A 239 -0.46 1.32 6.66
CA PHE A 239 0.65 1.67 5.76
C PHE A 239 2.00 1.25 6.32
N MET A 240 2.24 1.47 7.61
CA MET A 240 3.46 1.04 8.29
C MET A 240 3.62 -0.48 8.18
N MET A 241 2.57 -1.25 8.48
CA MET A 241 2.62 -2.72 8.46
C MET A 241 2.83 -3.29 7.06
N LEU A 242 2.25 -2.68 6.01
CA LEU A 242 2.34 -3.20 4.64
C LEU A 242 3.52 -2.64 3.84
N LYS A 243 4.30 -1.72 4.41
CA LYS A 243 5.35 -0.97 3.71
C LYS A 243 6.36 -1.84 2.95
N LYS A 244 6.70 -3.00 3.50
CA LYS A 244 7.77 -3.84 2.96
C LYS A 244 7.40 -4.55 1.67
N ASN A 245 6.16 -5.01 1.55
CA ASN A 245 5.79 -5.99 0.54
C ASN A 245 4.49 -5.57 -0.15
N PRO A 246 4.57 -4.92 -1.33
CA PRO A 246 3.38 -4.51 -2.07
C PRO A 246 2.50 -5.70 -2.48
N LEU A 247 3.02 -6.92 -2.58
CA LEU A 247 2.22 -8.11 -2.89
C LEU A 247 1.30 -8.55 -1.77
N LEU A 248 1.68 -8.30 -0.51
CA LEU A 248 0.78 -8.54 0.62
C LEU A 248 -0.46 -7.68 0.48
N LYS A 249 -0.28 -6.38 0.15
CA LYS A 249 -1.38 -5.45 -0.06
C LYS A 249 -2.32 -5.94 -1.18
N VAL A 250 -1.76 -6.37 -2.32
CA VAL A 250 -2.55 -6.92 -3.43
C VAL A 250 -3.37 -8.14 -2.98
N LYS A 251 -2.77 -9.09 -2.25
CA LYS A 251 -3.51 -10.26 -1.78
C LYS A 251 -4.54 -9.96 -0.70
N LEU A 252 -4.27 -9.00 0.17
CA LEU A 252 -5.29 -8.50 1.09
C LEU A 252 -6.51 -7.93 0.35
N ILE A 253 -6.28 -7.15 -0.70
CA ILE A 253 -7.35 -6.60 -1.56
C ILE A 253 -8.10 -7.71 -2.30
N ASP A 254 -7.39 -8.62 -2.98
CA ASP A 254 -7.98 -9.76 -3.71
C ASP A 254 -8.85 -10.63 -2.78
N ASN A 255 -8.45 -10.77 -1.51
CA ASN A 255 -9.16 -11.54 -0.50
C ASN A 255 -10.18 -10.71 0.29
N ASN A 256 -10.56 -9.52 -0.20
CA ASN A 256 -11.56 -8.62 0.37
C ASN A 256 -11.29 -8.24 1.83
N ALA A 257 -10.02 -8.11 2.23
CA ALA A 257 -9.64 -7.66 3.56
C ALA A 257 -10.15 -6.22 3.81
N ARG A 258 -10.76 -6.02 4.96
CA ARG A 258 -11.33 -4.74 5.40
C ARG A 258 -10.96 -4.49 6.86
N ILE A 259 -10.94 -3.23 7.24
CA ILE A 259 -10.79 -2.79 8.63
C ILE A 259 -12.08 -2.08 9.03
N ALA A 260 -12.62 -2.39 10.21
CA ALA A 260 -13.70 -1.63 10.84
C ALA A 260 -13.25 -1.07 12.20
N ILE A 261 -13.50 0.21 12.42
CA ILE A 261 -13.27 0.86 13.70
C ILE A 261 -14.57 0.79 14.50
N ILE A 262 -14.48 0.32 15.74
CA ILE A 262 -15.61 0.27 16.65
C ILE A 262 -15.59 1.54 17.49
N GLY A 263 -16.62 2.37 17.39
CA GLY A 263 -16.71 3.62 18.14
C GLY A 263 -16.69 3.41 19.64
N ARG A 264 -16.32 4.45 20.39
CA ARG A 264 -16.22 4.40 21.87
C ARG A 264 -17.50 3.99 22.59
N ASN A 265 -18.65 4.32 22.01
CA ASN A 265 -19.98 3.99 22.55
C ASN A 265 -20.62 2.77 21.87
N GLU A 266 -19.90 2.13 20.96
CA GLU A 266 -20.34 0.95 20.23
C GLU A 266 -19.69 -0.30 20.82
N GLN A 267 -20.34 -1.44 20.67
CA GLN A 267 -19.85 -2.75 21.06
C GLN A 267 -19.50 -3.58 19.83
N MET A 268 -18.83 -4.71 20.02
CA MET A 268 -18.50 -5.63 18.91
C MET A 268 -19.75 -5.97 18.10
N THR A 269 -20.85 -6.40 18.75
CA THR A 269 -22.08 -6.83 18.06
C THR A 269 -22.88 -5.69 17.39
N ASP A 270 -22.48 -4.43 17.58
CA ASP A 270 -23.07 -3.31 16.84
C ASP A 270 -22.56 -3.28 15.39
N LEU A 271 -21.36 -3.81 15.14
CA LEU A 271 -20.90 -4.04 13.78
C LEU A 271 -21.77 -5.11 13.10
N PRO A 272 -22.23 -4.87 11.85
CA PRO A 272 -23.14 -5.76 11.15
C PRO A 272 -22.64 -7.20 11.04
N GLU A 273 -21.33 -7.37 10.85
CA GLU A 273 -20.70 -8.67 10.70
C GLU A 273 -20.70 -9.50 12.00
N TYR A 274 -20.77 -8.86 13.17
CA TYR A 274 -20.79 -9.53 14.48
C TYR A 274 -22.19 -9.62 15.11
N LYS A 275 -23.23 -9.08 14.47
CA LYS A 275 -24.58 -9.00 15.04
C LYS A 275 -25.18 -10.34 15.49
N GLY A 276 -24.77 -11.44 14.87
CA GLY A 276 -25.21 -12.80 15.22
C GLY A 276 -24.39 -13.49 16.31
N PHE A 277 -23.34 -12.84 16.83
CA PHE A 277 -22.45 -13.45 17.81
C PHE A 277 -23.06 -13.44 19.20
N ASP A 278 -22.57 -14.32 20.07
CA ASP A 278 -22.94 -14.32 21.48
C ASP A 278 -22.53 -13.00 22.14
N GLN A 279 -23.44 -12.41 22.92
CA GLN A 279 -23.28 -11.08 23.52
C GLN A 279 -22.07 -10.97 24.46
N SER A 280 -21.55 -12.09 25.00
CA SER A 280 -20.33 -12.08 25.81
C SER A 280 -19.10 -11.56 25.05
N ILE A 281 -19.12 -11.52 23.72
CA ILE A 281 -18.01 -10.96 22.93
C ILE A 281 -17.82 -9.46 23.22
N ASN A 282 -18.89 -8.74 23.55
CA ASN A 282 -18.83 -7.31 23.87
C ASN A 282 -18.05 -7.04 25.15
N GLU A 283 -18.12 -7.95 26.11
CA GLU A 283 -17.33 -7.87 27.35
C GLU A 283 -15.90 -8.35 27.12
N ARG A 284 -15.69 -9.32 26.21
CA ARG A 284 -14.39 -10.00 26.01
C ARG A 284 -13.45 -9.34 25.01
N ALA A 285 -13.97 -8.63 24.01
CA ALA A 285 -13.16 -8.09 22.92
C ALA A 285 -13.49 -6.62 22.56
N ARG A 286 -12.47 -5.91 22.09
CA ARG A 286 -12.60 -4.64 21.31
C ARG A 286 -11.81 -4.74 20.02
N GLY A 287 -11.70 -5.94 19.48
CA GLY A 287 -10.97 -6.21 18.26
C GLY A 287 -11.13 -7.67 17.88
N MET A 288 -10.89 -7.95 16.61
CA MET A 288 -10.86 -9.31 16.08
C MET A 288 -10.18 -9.28 14.71
N GLY A 289 -9.23 -10.17 14.50
CA GLY A 289 -8.48 -10.28 13.27
C GLY A 289 -9.30 -10.84 12.13
N GLY A 290 -8.97 -10.43 10.90
CA GLY A 290 -9.60 -10.97 9.70
C GLY A 290 -9.03 -12.33 9.30
N TRP A 291 -9.87 -13.22 8.77
CA TRP A 291 -9.45 -14.49 8.15
C TRP A 291 -10.26 -14.81 6.89
N THR A 292 -9.92 -15.88 6.19
CA THR A 292 -10.41 -16.17 4.82
C THR A 292 -11.93 -16.19 4.65
N ASN A 293 -12.68 -16.59 5.68
CA ASN A 293 -14.15 -16.64 5.64
C ASN A 293 -14.81 -15.43 6.32
N PHE A 294 -14.01 -14.56 6.92
CA PHE A 294 -14.45 -13.38 7.63
C PHE A 294 -13.36 -12.30 7.50
N PRO A 295 -13.23 -11.65 6.33
CA PRO A 295 -12.09 -10.80 6.02
C PRO A 295 -12.27 -9.38 6.60
N LEU A 296 -12.65 -9.31 7.88
CA LEU A 296 -12.83 -8.08 8.63
C LEU A 296 -11.90 -8.09 9.85
N THR A 297 -10.93 -7.19 9.84
CA THR A 297 -10.20 -6.80 11.04
C THR A 297 -10.99 -5.72 11.75
N SER A 298 -11.14 -5.80 13.06
CA SER A 298 -11.75 -4.72 13.85
C SER A 298 -10.87 -4.31 15.02
N CYS A 299 -11.01 -3.04 15.42
CA CYS A 299 -10.35 -2.50 16.60
C CYS A 299 -11.16 -1.33 17.18
N GLY A 300 -11.17 -1.21 18.51
CA GLY A 300 -11.78 -0.10 19.23
C GLY A 300 -11.06 1.21 18.97
N GLU A 301 -11.84 2.27 18.74
CA GLU A 301 -11.39 3.64 18.58
C GLU A 301 -10.49 4.09 19.75
N GLU A 302 -10.85 3.71 20.98
CA GLU A 302 -10.11 4.09 22.18
C GLU A 302 -8.69 3.53 22.21
N ASN A 303 -8.47 2.33 21.68
CA ASN A 303 -7.13 1.75 21.60
C ASN A 303 -6.33 2.41 20.47
N ILE A 304 -6.91 2.57 19.27
CA ILE A 304 -6.23 3.23 18.13
C ILE A 304 -5.69 4.61 18.52
N LEU A 305 -6.40 5.34 19.39
CA LEU A 305 -6.08 6.70 19.80
C LEU A 305 -5.41 6.81 21.19
N CYS A 306 -5.20 5.69 21.89
CA CYS A 306 -4.66 5.66 23.26
C CYS A 306 -5.44 6.55 24.23
N LEU A 307 -6.77 6.44 24.21
CA LEU A 307 -7.66 7.19 25.09
C LEU A 307 -7.69 6.58 26.48
N ASP A 308 -8.11 7.36 27.47
CA ASP A 308 -8.19 6.95 28.87
C ASP A 308 -9.17 5.80 29.14
N THR A 309 -10.11 5.56 28.23
CA THR A 309 -11.04 4.43 28.26
C THR A 309 -10.48 3.14 27.67
N ASP A 310 -9.26 3.16 27.14
CA ASP A 310 -8.64 1.96 26.58
C ASP A 310 -8.31 0.95 27.67
N ARG A 311 -8.95 -0.22 27.59
CA ARG A 311 -8.71 -1.35 28.50
C ARG A 311 -7.50 -2.20 28.11
N TYR A 312 -7.02 -2.07 26.88
CA TYR A 312 -5.81 -2.73 26.36
C TYR A 312 -4.59 -1.81 26.48
N TRP A 313 -4.59 -0.98 27.53
CA TRP A 313 -3.52 -0.02 27.78
C TRP A 313 -2.13 -0.67 27.71
N GLY A 314 -1.26 -0.14 26.84
CA GLY A 314 0.13 -0.56 26.66
C GLY A 314 0.38 -1.46 25.45
N GLU A 315 -0.65 -1.80 24.67
CA GLU A 315 -0.52 -2.61 23.47
C GLU A 315 -1.41 -2.10 22.33
N ASP A 316 -0.96 -2.27 21.09
CA ASP A 316 -1.73 -1.86 19.91
C ASP A 316 -2.53 -3.04 19.35
N ILE A 317 -3.85 -3.04 19.60
CA ILE A 317 -4.75 -4.10 19.18
C ILE A 317 -4.95 -4.08 17.67
N LEU A 318 -4.93 -2.93 17.01
CA LEU A 318 -5.04 -2.90 15.55
C LEU A 318 -3.82 -3.60 14.90
N ILE A 319 -2.62 -3.39 15.43
CA ILE A 319 -1.42 -4.08 14.95
C ILE A 319 -1.54 -5.60 15.16
N HIS A 320 -2.02 -6.05 16.33
CA HIS A 320 -2.27 -7.47 16.60
C HIS A 320 -3.27 -8.07 15.61
N GLU A 321 -4.46 -7.48 15.53
CA GLU A 321 -5.58 -8.04 14.78
C GLU A 321 -5.35 -7.95 13.27
N PHE A 322 -4.65 -6.91 12.82
CA PHE A 322 -4.25 -6.81 11.43
C PHE A 322 -3.11 -7.77 11.09
N ALA A 323 -2.27 -8.20 12.05
CA ALA A 323 -1.28 -9.25 11.82
C ALA A 323 -1.95 -10.58 11.45
N HIS A 324 -3.08 -10.93 12.08
CA HIS A 324 -3.91 -12.08 11.69
C HIS A 324 -4.40 -11.96 10.24
N ALA A 325 -4.89 -10.79 9.84
CA ALA A 325 -5.31 -10.56 8.47
C ALA A 325 -4.13 -10.65 7.49
N VAL A 326 -2.99 -10.02 7.80
CA VAL A 326 -1.76 -10.10 6.99
C VAL A 326 -1.33 -11.55 6.82
N HIS A 327 -1.38 -12.36 7.88
CA HIS A 327 -1.09 -13.80 7.81
C HIS A 327 -2.10 -14.55 6.93
N MET A 328 -3.37 -14.48 7.27
CA MET A 328 -4.41 -15.38 6.75
C MET A 328 -4.97 -14.97 5.39
N LEU A 329 -4.86 -13.69 5.02
CA LEU A 329 -5.38 -13.11 3.78
C LEU A 329 -4.26 -12.57 2.87
N GLY A 330 -3.04 -12.40 3.39
CA GLY A 330 -1.88 -11.94 2.63
C GLY A 330 -0.84 -13.03 2.44
N ILE A 331 -0.06 -13.29 3.49
CA ILE A 331 1.13 -14.16 3.48
C ILE A 331 0.77 -15.56 2.98
N SER A 332 -0.31 -16.16 3.48
CA SER A 332 -0.73 -17.51 3.08
C SER A 332 -1.03 -17.67 1.58
N PHE A 333 -1.22 -16.56 0.85
CA PHE A 333 -1.48 -16.53 -0.58
C PHE A 333 -0.25 -16.19 -1.43
N ILE A 334 0.86 -15.77 -0.81
CA ILE A 334 2.11 -15.45 -1.51
C ILE A 334 3.29 -16.35 -1.10
N ASP A 335 3.21 -16.98 0.07
CA ASP A 335 4.18 -17.95 0.56
C ASP A 335 3.46 -19.20 1.08
N SER A 336 3.44 -20.25 0.26
CA SER A 336 2.81 -21.52 0.59
C SER A 336 3.51 -22.28 1.73
N LYS A 337 4.76 -21.94 2.05
CA LYS A 337 5.53 -22.58 3.12
C LYS A 337 5.38 -21.88 4.47
N PHE A 338 4.85 -20.65 4.49
CA PHE A 338 4.78 -19.83 5.69
C PHE A 338 4.13 -20.57 6.87
N ASN A 339 3.00 -21.25 6.64
CA ASN A 339 2.31 -21.97 7.71
C ASN A 339 3.16 -23.13 8.26
N GLU A 340 3.88 -23.86 7.42
CA GLU A 340 4.77 -24.93 7.87
C GLU A 340 5.92 -24.36 8.71
N GLU A 341 6.52 -23.26 8.26
CA GLU A 341 7.58 -22.56 9.00
C GLU A 341 7.09 -21.99 10.33
N LEU A 342 5.90 -21.39 10.36
CA LEU A 342 5.27 -20.86 11.57
C LEU A 342 5.00 -21.96 12.59
N HIS A 343 4.45 -23.10 12.16
CA HIS A 343 4.23 -24.24 13.04
C HIS A 343 5.56 -24.82 13.55
N SER A 344 6.60 -24.85 12.72
CA SER A 344 7.93 -25.29 13.15
C SER A 344 8.51 -24.38 14.23
N ALA A 345 8.50 -23.06 14.00
CA ALA A 345 8.98 -22.07 14.97
C ALA A 345 8.18 -22.14 16.27
N TYR A 346 6.84 -22.22 16.18
CA TYR A 346 5.96 -22.35 17.34
C TYR A 346 6.26 -23.61 18.18
N ASN A 347 6.38 -24.77 17.55
CA ASN A 347 6.69 -26.02 18.26
C ASN A 347 8.08 -25.98 18.90
N GLN A 348 9.03 -25.30 18.26
CA GLN A 348 10.37 -25.12 18.80
C GLN A 348 10.37 -24.17 20.01
N ALA A 349 9.62 -23.07 19.95
CA ALA A 349 9.39 -22.18 21.07
C ALA A 349 8.80 -22.94 22.28
N LEU A 350 7.75 -23.74 22.06
CA LEU A 350 7.16 -24.59 23.11
C LEU A 350 8.17 -25.56 23.73
N LYS A 351 8.96 -26.24 22.89
CA LYS A 351 10.00 -27.19 23.34
C LYS A 351 11.08 -26.50 24.18
N ASN A 352 11.42 -25.26 23.84
CA ASN A 352 12.41 -24.46 24.54
C ASN A 352 11.85 -23.73 25.77
N GLY A 353 10.54 -23.85 26.04
CA GLY A 353 9.87 -23.15 27.13
C GLY A 353 9.72 -21.65 26.91
N LEU A 354 9.83 -21.17 25.67
CA LEU A 354 9.58 -19.79 25.32
C LEU A 354 8.09 -19.48 25.43
N TRP A 355 7.76 -18.22 25.68
CA TRP A 355 6.40 -17.71 25.77
C TRP A 355 5.53 -18.44 26.82
N HIS A 356 6.16 -19.10 27.79
CA HIS A 356 5.46 -19.82 28.84
C HIS A 356 4.52 -18.89 29.63
N ASN A 357 3.29 -19.33 29.87
CA ASN A 357 2.24 -18.57 30.55
C ASN A 357 1.96 -17.20 29.89
N THR A 358 1.84 -17.19 28.56
CA THR A 358 1.44 -16.01 27.76
C THR A 358 0.34 -16.39 26.77
N TYR A 359 -0.29 -15.39 26.17
CA TYR A 359 -1.30 -15.58 25.14
C TYR A 359 -0.70 -16.10 23.82
N ALA A 360 0.56 -15.76 23.54
CA ALA A 360 1.30 -16.22 22.36
C ALA A 360 1.33 -17.75 22.21
N ILE A 361 1.30 -18.53 23.29
CA ILE A 361 1.30 -20.01 23.22
C ILE A 361 -0.10 -20.64 23.14
N SER A 362 -1.15 -19.84 22.92
CA SER A 362 -2.49 -20.38 22.75
C SER A 362 -2.70 -20.98 21.36
N SER A 363 -2.03 -20.43 20.33
CA SER A 363 -2.02 -20.96 18.98
C SER A 363 -0.84 -20.43 18.17
N PRO A 364 -0.45 -21.08 17.04
CA PRO A 364 0.54 -20.54 16.12
C PRO A 364 0.18 -19.15 15.56
N GLN A 365 -1.12 -18.85 15.45
CA GLN A 365 -1.61 -17.55 14.97
C GLN A 365 -1.37 -16.46 16.01
N GLU A 366 -1.71 -16.71 17.27
CA GLU A 366 -1.43 -15.74 18.35
C GLU A 366 0.07 -15.58 18.56
N TYR A 367 0.84 -16.66 18.48
CA TYR A 367 2.29 -16.60 18.49
C TYR A 367 2.86 -15.64 17.45
N PHE A 368 2.30 -15.67 16.23
CA PHE A 368 2.68 -14.74 15.18
C PHE A 368 2.24 -13.30 15.51
N ALA A 369 0.98 -13.09 15.90
CA ALA A 369 0.42 -11.75 16.15
C ALA A 369 1.10 -11.04 17.33
N GLU A 370 1.31 -11.73 18.45
CA GLU A 370 2.05 -11.24 19.63
C GLU A 370 3.51 -10.90 19.29
N GLY A 371 4.14 -11.73 18.46
CA GLY A 371 5.45 -11.48 17.90
C GLY A 371 5.49 -10.24 17.02
N VAL A 372 4.46 -10.01 16.20
CA VAL A 372 4.35 -8.82 15.35
C VAL A 372 4.15 -7.55 16.18
N GLN A 373 3.35 -7.58 17.25
CA GLN A 373 3.27 -6.46 18.18
C GLN A 373 4.64 -6.17 18.82
N SER A 374 5.37 -7.21 19.24
CA SER A 374 6.73 -7.05 19.78
C SER A 374 7.67 -6.48 18.72
N TRP A 375 7.58 -6.94 17.47
CA TRP A 375 8.37 -6.42 16.35
C TRP A 375 8.19 -4.92 16.14
N PHE A 376 7.00 -4.39 16.40
CA PHE A 376 6.70 -2.96 16.30
C PHE A 376 6.83 -2.19 17.61
N ASP A 377 7.39 -2.78 18.67
CA ASP A 377 7.59 -2.12 19.97
C ASP A 377 6.25 -1.68 20.62
N VAL A 378 5.18 -2.47 20.43
CA VAL A 378 3.81 -2.18 20.90
C VAL A 378 3.14 -3.39 21.56
N ASN A 379 3.93 -4.35 22.04
CA ASN A 379 3.41 -5.35 22.96
C ASN A 379 3.58 -4.84 24.40
N LYS A 380 2.75 -5.32 25.32
CA LYS A 380 2.76 -4.89 26.71
C LYS A 380 3.80 -5.66 27.51
N ASN A 381 4.67 -4.93 28.21
CA ASN A 381 5.68 -5.55 29.06
C ASN A 381 5.06 -6.14 30.36
N ALA A 382 5.50 -7.34 30.73
CA ALA A 382 5.36 -7.92 32.06
C ALA A 382 6.66 -8.60 32.51
N GLU A 383 7.11 -8.45 33.77
CA GLU A 383 8.39 -9.02 34.21
C GLU A 383 8.51 -10.55 34.00
N THR A 384 7.38 -11.25 34.14
CA THR A 384 7.23 -12.69 33.91
C THR A 384 5.92 -12.97 33.17
N GLY A 385 5.75 -14.19 32.65
CA GLY A 385 4.49 -14.63 32.05
C GLY A 385 3.30 -14.42 33.00
N ASP A 386 2.37 -13.53 32.65
CA ASP A 386 1.20 -13.15 33.49
C ASP A 386 -0.12 -13.82 33.05
N GLY A 387 -0.04 -14.74 32.08
CA GLY A 387 -1.18 -15.37 31.41
C GLY A 387 -1.48 -14.75 30.05
N ILE A 388 -0.97 -13.54 29.77
CA ILE A 388 -1.15 -12.83 28.49
C ILE A 388 0.20 -12.40 27.93
N HIS A 389 1.01 -11.70 28.71
CA HIS A 389 2.27 -11.09 28.30
C HIS A 389 3.47 -11.62 29.09
N ASN A 390 4.68 -11.28 28.62
CA ASN A 390 5.94 -11.45 29.34
C ASN A 390 6.89 -10.26 29.07
N HIS A 391 8.18 -10.45 29.32
CA HIS A 391 9.20 -9.39 29.23
C HIS A 391 9.62 -9.09 27.79
N VAL A 392 9.07 -9.78 26.80
CA VAL A 392 9.45 -9.67 25.39
C VAL A 392 8.42 -8.79 24.71
N ASN A 393 8.69 -7.49 24.69
CA ASN A 393 7.70 -6.53 24.20
C ASN A 393 8.25 -5.54 23.16
N THR A 394 9.53 -5.69 22.83
CA THR A 394 10.24 -4.93 21.80
C THR A 394 10.84 -5.82 20.71
N ASN A 395 11.18 -5.21 19.59
CA ASN A 395 11.86 -5.83 18.47
C ASN A 395 13.23 -6.38 18.91
N ALA A 396 13.93 -5.61 19.74
CA ALA A 396 15.25 -5.95 20.25
C ALA A 396 15.20 -7.16 21.18
N GLU A 397 14.21 -7.21 22.09
CA GLU A 397 14.01 -8.37 22.97
C GLU A 397 13.58 -9.60 22.18
N LEU A 398 12.62 -9.45 21.24
CA LEU A 398 12.16 -10.54 20.38
C LEU A 398 13.33 -11.19 19.63
N LYS A 399 14.24 -10.37 19.07
CA LYS A 399 15.42 -10.85 18.36
C LYS A 399 16.33 -11.74 19.21
N LEU A 400 16.46 -11.43 20.49
CA LEU A 400 17.32 -12.15 21.42
C LEU A 400 16.61 -13.37 22.02
N TYR A 401 15.33 -13.23 22.33
CA TYR A 401 14.52 -14.24 22.99
C TYR A 401 14.06 -15.35 22.05
N ASP A 402 13.53 -14.97 20.88
CA ASP A 402 12.97 -15.88 19.88
C ASP A 402 13.46 -15.51 18.46
N PRO A 403 14.72 -15.84 18.15
CA PRO A 403 15.33 -15.47 16.87
C PRO A 403 14.64 -16.13 15.66
N GLU A 404 13.93 -17.24 15.87
CA GLU A 404 13.20 -17.93 14.79
C GLU A 404 11.93 -17.19 14.41
N LEU A 405 11.11 -16.81 15.40
CA LEU A 405 9.96 -15.94 15.18
C LEU A 405 10.39 -14.60 14.62
N TYR A 406 11.44 -13.99 15.18
CA TYR A 406 12.03 -12.75 14.68
C TYR A 406 12.39 -12.84 13.19
N SER A 407 13.08 -13.92 12.79
CA SER A 407 13.48 -14.11 11.40
C SER A 407 12.28 -14.33 10.48
N LEU A 408 11.25 -15.01 10.96
CA LEU A 408 10.03 -15.27 10.19
C LEU A 408 9.24 -13.98 9.94
N ILE A 409 8.99 -13.18 10.98
CA ILE A 409 8.34 -11.87 10.90
C ILE A 409 9.14 -10.92 10.01
N GLY A 410 10.47 -10.93 10.17
CA GLY A 410 11.39 -10.11 9.39
C GLY A 410 11.38 -10.37 7.90
N LYS A 411 10.76 -11.45 7.39
CA LYS A 411 10.53 -11.63 5.95
C LYS A 411 9.50 -10.63 5.40
N TYR A 412 8.51 -10.26 6.21
CA TYR A 412 7.29 -9.56 5.78
C TYR A 412 7.17 -8.13 6.28
N PHE A 413 7.84 -7.79 7.38
CA PHE A 413 7.78 -6.45 7.96
C PHE A 413 9.13 -5.74 7.95
N THR A 414 9.10 -4.41 7.80
CA THR A 414 10.26 -3.54 8.04
C THR A 414 10.30 -3.11 9.50
N TYR A 415 11.50 -2.98 10.07
CA TYR A 415 11.73 -2.34 11.36
C TYR A 415 12.55 -1.06 11.17
N GLY A 416 12.38 -0.05 12.03
CA GLY A 416 13.27 1.12 12.06
C GLY A 416 12.77 2.40 11.39
N GLN A 417 11.45 2.60 11.29
CA GLN A 417 10.86 3.93 11.05
C GLN A 417 9.99 4.33 12.24
N GLN A 418 9.69 5.63 12.39
CA GLN A 418 8.81 6.14 13.45
C GLN A 418 7.60 5.21 13.60
N ASN A 419 7.52 4.51 14.73
CA ASN A 419 6.35 3.72 15.05
C ASN A 419 5.18 4.70 15.11
N VAL A 420 4.21 4.48 14.22
CA VAL A 420 3.04 5.34 14.11
C VAL A 420 1.96 4.92 15.10
N SER A 421 2.19 3.96 15.98
CA SER A 421 1.30 3.73 17.13
C SER A 421 1.47 4.84 18.17
N CYS A 422 0.42 5.11 18.95
CA CYS A 422 0.53 5.93 20.16
C CYS A 422 0.97 5.12 21.39
N HIS A 423 1.00 3.79 21.29
CA HIS A 423 1.54 2.90 22.32
C HIS A 423 3.08 2.86 22.25
N ASN A 424 3.71 2.53 23.38
CA ASN A 424 5.15 2.42 23.47
C ASN A 424 5.56 1.33 24.47
N PRO A 425 6.80 0.81 24.38
CA PRO A 425 7.25 -0.31 25.21
C PRO A 425 7.29 -0.04 26.71
N LYS A 426 7.26 1.23 27.12
CA LYS A 426 7.27 1.62 28.52
C LYS A 426 5.87 1.64 29.13
N ASN A 427 4.84 1.32 28.35
CA ASN A 427 3.43 1.43 28.72
C ASN A 427 3.06 2.85 29.20
N GLU A 428 3.72 3.89 28.66
CA GLU A 428 3.52 5.30 29.04
C GLU A 428 2.33 5.93 28.31
N HIS A 429 1.53 6.73 29.02
CA HIS A 429 0.31 7.32 28.47
C HIS A 429 0.55 8.51 27.56
N SER A 430 0.63 8.25 26.25
CA SER A 430 0.63 9.26 25.21
C SER A 430 -0.71 9.27 24.47
N VAL A 431 -1.57 10.22 24.82
CA VAL A 431 -2.80 10.49 24.04
C VAL A 431 -2.40 10.96 22.66
N TRP A 432 -2.88 10.28 21.62
CA TRP A 432 -2.66 10.74 20.26
C TRP A 432 -3.42 12.06 20.02
N ARG A 433 -2.74 13.06 19.43
CA ARG A 433 -3.38 14.31 19.02
C ARG A 433 -3.17 14.53 17.53
N PHE A 434 -4.25 14.85 16.83
CA PHE A 434 -4.23 15.11 15.39
C PHE A 434 -3.18 16.16 14.97
N ASP A 435 -2.91 17.15 15.83
CA ASP A 435 -1.88 18.18 15.59
C ASP A 435 -0.44 17.65 15.54
N ASP A 436 -0.19 16.43 16.04
CA ASP A 436 1.14 15.80 15.98
C ASP A 436 1.51 15.35 14.55
N MET A 437 0.57 15.30 13.60
CA MET A 437 0.84 15.03 12.18
C MET A 437 1.38 16.25 11.39
N LYS A 438 1.29 17.47 11.94
CA LYS A 438 1.72 18.71 11.25
C LYS A 438 3.19 19.08 11.48
N LYS A 439 3.94 18.24 12.18
CA LYS A 439 5.37 18.41 12.48
C LYS A 439 6.17 17.35 11.75
#